data_AF-A0AAV9ZJ96-F1
#
_entry.id   AF-A0AAV9ZJ96-F1
#
_cell.length_a   1.000
_cell.length_b   1.000
_cell.length_c   1.000
_cell.angle_alpha   90.00
_cell.angle_beta   90.00
_cell.angle_gamma   90.00
#
_symmetry.space_group_name_H-M   'P 1'
#
loop_
_entity.id
_entity.type
_entity.pdbx_description
1 polymer ?
#
loop_
_entity_poly.entity_id
_entity_poly.type
_entity_poly.pdbx_seq_one_letter_code
_entity_poly.pdbx_strand_id
1 'polypeptide(L)'
;MAPPPITTALTNVLTVILDGSNWAKFVKNFKVFLLGLDALWVILDTGPGTEADHLSLDHMIIPHLHSHVHEDYQYLVEDQASATAAFKSLKGHFEKSNTTNRIVGRAELNRGKV
;
A
#
# COMPACT_ATOMS: atom_id res chain seq x y z
N MET A 1 -20.68 -16.31 -15.52
CA MET A 1 -19.62 -15.55 -16.22
C MET A 1 -18.36 -15.73 -15.39
N ALA A 2 -17.32 -16.38 -15.94
CA ALA A 2 -16.05 -16.50 -15.21
C ALA A 2 -15.35 -15.13 -15.22
N PRO A 3 -14.72 -14.68 -14.11
CA PRO A 3 -13.95 -13.45 -14.12
C PRO A 3 -12.83 -13.57 -15.18
N PRO A 4 -12.51 -12.49 -15.90
CA PRO A 4 -11.44 -12.49 -16.89
C PRO A 4 -10.10 -12.91 -16.24
N PRO A 5 -9.19 -13.57 -16.97
CA PRO A 5 -7.90 -14.01 -16.43
C PRO A 5 -6.99 -12.79 -16.21
N ILE A 6 -7.20 -12.12 -15.09
CA ILE A 6 -6.36 -11.02 -14.63
C ILE A 6 -5.30 -11.57 -13.66
N THR A 7 -4.44 -12.48 -14.10
CA THR A 7 -3.51 -13.17 -13.19
C THR A 7 -2.03 -12.94 -13.47
N THR A 8 -1.66 -12.48 -14.67
CA THR A 8 -0.24 -12.25 -15.03
C THR A 8 0.10 -10.79 -15.32
N ALA A 9 -0.85 -9.99 -15.81
CA ALA A 9 -0.59 -8.60 -16.19
C ALA A 9 -0.63 -7.63 -14.98
N LEU A 10 -1.47 -7.89 -13.97
CA LEU A 10 -1.57 -7.03 -12.79
C LEU A 10 -0.45 -7.24 -11.76
N THR A 11 0.07 -8.46 -11.66
CA THR A 11 1.19 -8.81 -10.77
C THR A 11 2.47 -8.03 -11.12
N ASN A 12 2.60 -7.55 -12.36
CA ASN A 12 3.71 -6.72 -12.83
C ASN A 12 3.50 -5.21 -12.60
N VAL A 13 2.38 -4.76 -12.03
CA VAL A 13 2.12 -3.32 -11.81
C VAL A 13 2.84 -2.82 -10.55
N LEU A 14 2.93 -3.65 -9.52
CA LEU A 14 3.61 -3.30 -8.28
C LEU A 14 5.12 -3.60 -8.36
N THR A 15 5.87 -2.89 -9.19
CA THR A 15 7.32 -3.13 -9.34
C THR A 15 8.18 -2.48 -8.26
N VAL A 16 7.57 -1.79 -7.29
CA VAL A 16 8.28 -0.98 -6.29
C VAL A 16 8.19 -1.69 -4.96
N ILE A 17 9.34 -2.02 -4.39
CA ILE A 17 9.46 -2.44 -3.00
C ILE A 17 9.34 -1.19 -2.12
N LEU A 18 8.36 -1.16 -1.23
CA LEU A 18 8.15 -0.06 -0.29
C LEU A 18 9.32 0.03 0.70
N ASP A 19 9.88 1.24 0.80
CA ASP A 19 10.90 1.61 1.77
C ASP A 19 10.60 2.97 2.41
N GLY A 20 11.46 3.42 3.33
CA GLY A 20 11.30 4.70 4.05
C GLY A 20 11.30 5.97 3.19
N SER A 21 11.63 5.87 1.90
CA SER A 21 11.80 7.00 0.99
C SER A 21 10.73 7.09 -0.10
N ASN A 22 10.06 5.99 -0.43
CA ASN A 22 9.32 5.86 -1.68
C ASN A 22 7.78 5.72 -1.53
N TRP A 23 7.25 6.00 -0.32
CA TRP A 23 5.83 5.91 0.02
C TRP A 23 4.87 6.45 -1.06
N ALA A 24 5.08 7.68 -1.53
CA ALA A 24 4.19 8.30 -2.51
C ALA A 24 4.15 7.55 -3.85
N LYS A 25 5.30 7.01 -4.29
CA LYS A 25 5.41 6.20 -5.51
C LYS A 25 4.74 4.84 -5.32
N PHE A 26 4.97 4.20 -4.18
CA PHE A 26 4.34 2.95 -3.81
C PHE A 26 2.80 3.07 -3.83
N VAL A 27 2.23 4.06 -3.14
CA VAL A 27 0.78 4.29 -3.10
C VAL A 27 0.18 4.50 -4.49
N LYS A 28 0.88 5.23 -5.38
CA LYS A 28 0.41 5.44 -6.75
C LYS A 28 0.32 4.12 -7.52
N ASN A 29 1.33 3.26 -7.43
CA ASN A 29 1.33 1.96 -8.09
C ASN A 29 0.30 1.02 -7.47
N PHE A 30 0.17 1.03 -6.15
CA PHE A 30 -0.80 0.21 -5.43
C PHE A 30 -2.25 0.56 -5.80
N LYS A 31 -2.56 1.84 -5.99
CA LYS A 31 -3.86 2.27 -6.52
C LYS A 31 -4.18 1.66 -7.89
N VAL A 32 -3.20 1.61 -8.80
CA VAL A 32 -3.40 1.03 -10.14
C VAL A 32 -3.60 -0.48 -10.07
N PHE A 33 -2.84 -1.16 -9.21
CA PHE A 33 -3.03 -2.58 -8.93
C PHE A 33 -4.45 -2.87 -8.42
N LEU A 34 -4.91 -2.13 -7.41
CA LEU A 34 -6.26 -2.29 -6.84
C LEU A 34 -7.38 -1.97 -7.84
N LEU A 35 -7.21 -0.96 -8.71
CA LEU A 35 -8.18 -0.67 -9.77
C LEU A 35 -8.36 -1.86 -10.71
N GLY A 36 -7.29 -2.60 -11.00
CA GLY A 36 -7.38 -3.81 -11.81
C GLY A 36 -8.11 -4.97 -11.13
N LEU A 37 -8.16 -4.98 -9.80
CA LEU A 37 -8.86 -5.98 -8.98
C LEU A 37 -10.26 -5.53 -8.54
N ASP A 38 -10.71 -4.34 -8.97
CA ASP A 38 -11.91 -3.67 -8.44
C ASP A 38 -11.90 -3.55 -6.90
N ALA A 39 -10.70 -3.36 -6.33
CA ALA A 39 -10.44 -3.41 -4.89
C ALA A 39 -10.07 -2.05 -4.29
N LEU A 40 -10.50 -0.95 -4.90
CA LEU A 40 -10.13 0.40 -4.44
C LEU A 40 -10.65 0.73 -3.04
N TRP A 41 -11.65 -0.03 -2.56
CA TRP A 41 -12.17 0.01 -1.20
C TRP A 41 -11.09 -0.19 -0.12
N VAL A 42 -9.99 -0.89 -0.43
CA VAL A 42 -8.83 -1.07 0.47
C VAL A 42 -8.22 0.27 0.91
N ILE A 43 -8.23 1.27 0.02
CA ILE A 43 -7.67 2.60 0.29
C ILE A 43 -8.76 3.57 0.75
N LEU A 44 -9.94 3.49 0.14
CA LEU A 44 -11.03 4.43 0.38
C LEU A 44 -11.79 4.13 1.67
N ASP A 45 -11.65 2.93 2.23
CA ASP A 45 -12.41 2.47 3.40
C ASP A 45 -13.93 2.52 3.17
N THR A 46 -14.34 2.47 1.89
CA THR A 46 -15.73 2.46 1.43
C THR A 46 -15.97 1.14 0.72
N GLY A 47 -16.66 0.20 1.33
CA GLY A 47 -16.89 -1.12 0.72
C GLY A 47 -18.26 -1.22 0.03
N PRO A 48 -18.32 -1.37 -1.31
CA PRO A 48 -19.44 -1.99 -1.98
C PRO A 48 -19.05 -3.44 -2.32
N GLY A 49 -19.46 -4.40 -1.50
CA GLY A 49 -19.14 -5.80 -1.74
C GLY A 49 -19.72 -6.72 -0.67
N THR A 50 -19.92 -7.99 -1.01
CA THR A 50 -20.27 -9.00 -0.01
C THR A 50 -19.04 -9.36 0.82
N GLU A 51 -19.24 -9.82 2.05
CA GLU A 51 -18.14 -10.23 2.95
C GLU A 51 -17.25 -11.32 2.32
N ALA A 52 -17.84 -12.21 1.51
CA ALA A 52 -17.11 -13.27 0.81
C ALA A 52 -16.17 -12.73 -0.30
N ASP A 53 -16.61 -11.71 -1.04
CA ASP A 53 -15.78 -11.09 -2.08
C ASP A 53 -14.57 -10.38 -1.46
N HIS A 54 -14.78 -9.68 -0.34
CA HIS A 54 -13.70 -9.03 0.41
C HIS A 54 -12.67 -10.03 0.91
N LEU A 55 -13.10 -11.15 1.50
CA LEU A 55 -12.18 -12.18 2.01
C LEU A 55 -11.31 -12.78 0.88
N SER A 56 -11.91 -13.02 -0.29
CA SER A 56 -11.18 -13.56 -1.44
C SER A 56 -10.11 -12.60 -1.96
N LEU A 57 -10.42 -11.31 -2.00
CA LEU A 57 -9.50 -10.24 -2.39
C LEU A 57 -8.42 -10.02 -1.34
N ASP A 58 -8.77 -10.07 -0.05
CA ASP A 58 -7.81 -9.97 1.06
C ASP A 58 -6.74 -11.07 0.99
N HIS A 59 -7.15 -12.31 0.72
CA HIS A 59 -6.22 -13.43 0.51
C HIS A 59 -5.29 -13.26 -0.69
N MET A 60 -5.64 -12.42 -1.68
CA MET A 60 -4.75 -12.09 -2.80
C MET A 60 -3.87 -10.87 -2.50
N ILE A 61 -4.43 -9.84 -1.86
CA ILE A 61 -3.77 -8.54 -1.71
C ILE A 61 -2.76 -8.56 -0.56
N ILE A 62 -3.06 -9.20 0.57
CA ILE A 62 -2.17 -9.22 1.74
C ILE A 62 -0.81 -9.86 1.41
N PRO A 63 -0.73 -11.06 0.79
CA PRO A 63 0.56 -11.64 0.40
C PRO A 63 1.31 -10.78 -0.61
N HIS A 64 0.58 -10.12 -1.52
CA HIS A 64 1.18 -9.23 -2.52
C HIS A 64 1.73 -7.94 -1.90
N LEU A 65 1.05 -7.38 -0.90
CA LEU A 65 1.57 -6.28 -0.08
C LEU A 65 2.86 -6.71 0.63
N HIS A 66 2.83 -7.85 1.32
CA HIS A 66 3.98 -8.37 2.03
C HIS A 66 5.21 -8.54 1.12
N SER A 67 5.04 -9.12 -0.07
CA SER A 67 6.15 -9.33 -1.02
C SER A 67 6.72 -8.04 -1.62
N HIS A 68 6.03 -6.90 -1.47
CA HIS A 68 6.44 -5.60 -2.00
C HIS A 68 6.69 -4.57 -0.91
N VAL A 69 6.97 -5.03 0.30
CA VAL A 69 7.44 -4.23 1.42
C VAL A 69 8.82 -4.74 1.81
N HIS A 70 9.77 -3.83 2.02
CA HIS A 70 11.11 -4.18 2.49
C HIS A 70 11.02 -4.95 3.81
N GLU A 71 11.91 -5.93 4.02
CA GLU A 71 11.87 -6.88 5.14
C GLU A 71 11.69 -6.19 6.51
N ASP A 72 12.40 -5.09 6.75
CA ASP A 72 12.31 -4.29 7.98
C ASP A 72 10.90 -3.77 8.32
N TYR A 73 9.97 -3.77 7.35
CA TYR A 73 8.62 -3.24 7.50
C TYR A 73 7.53 -4.28 7.23
N GLN A 74 7.88 -5.54 6.94
CA GLN A 74 6.90 -6.60 6.66
C GLN A 74 5.97 -6.87 7.85
N TYR A 75 6.46 -6.68 9.08
CA TYR A 75 5.68 -6.76 10.33
C TYR A 75 4.45 -5.83 10.34
N LEU A 76 4.42 -4.77 9.52
CA LEU A 76 3.26 -3.88 9.41
C LEU A 76 2.10 -4.51 8.63
N VAL A 77 2.38 -5.56 7.85
CA VAL A 77 1.45 -6.31 7.01
C VAL A 77 1.15 -7.68 7.62
N GLU A 78 2.14 -8.28 8.29
CA GLU A 78 1.98 -9.54 9.03
C GLU A 78 0.81 -9.44 10.02
N ASP A 79 0.05 -10.54 10.15
CA ASP A 79 -1.09 -10.71 11.06
C ASP A 79 -2.26 -9.72 10.91
N GLN A 80 -2.32 -8.98 9.80
CA GLN A 80 -3.43 -8.07 9.52
C GLN A 80 -4.67 -8.84 9.06
N ALA A 81 -5.82 -8.54 9.68
CA ALA A 81 -7.09 -9.21 9.41
C ALA A 81 -7.70 -8.89 8.03
N SER A 82 -7.24 -7.83 7.35
CA SER A 82 -7.69 -7.44 6.02
C SER A 82 -6.65 -6.58 5.30
N ALA A 83 -6.76 -6.48 3.97
CA ALA A 83 -5.90 -5.62 3.16
C ALA A 83 -6.07 -4.14 3.54
N THR A 84 -7.28 -3.72 3.93
CA THR A 84 -7.53 -2.36 4.45
C THR A 84 -6.75 -2.11 5.73
N ALA A 85 -6.72 -3.08 6.67
CA ALA A 85 -5.98 -2.96 7.91
C ALA A 85 -4.46 -2.89 7.65
N ALA A 86 -3.95 -3.76 6.77
CA ALA A 86 -2.56 -3.73 6.33
C ALA A 86 -2.17 -2.39 5.69
N PHE A 87 -2.99 -1.88 4.76
CA PHE A 87 -2.73 -0.59 4.13
C PHE A 87 -2.77 0.56 5.15
N LYS A 88 -3.71 0.55 6.10
CA LYS A 88 -3.77 1.54 7.19
C LYS A 88 -2.53 1.52 8.07
N SER A 89 -2.02 0.33 8.41
CA SER A 89 -0.78 0.15 9.18
C SER A 89 0.42 0.76 8.46
N LEU A 90 0.62 0.40 7.18
CA LEU A 90 1.66 0.98 6.33
C LEU A 90 1.53 2.50 6.22
N LYS A 91 0.32 2.99 5.93
CA LYS A 91 0.04 4.43 5.84
C LYS A 91 0.40 5.15 7.14
N GLY A 92 0.01 4.60 8.28
CA GLY A 92 0.30 5.15 9.59
C GLY A 92 1.80 5.27 9.88
N HIS A 93 2.58 4.28 9.44
CA HIS A 93 4.04 4.30 9.59
C HIS A 93 4.70 5.30 8.63
N PHE A 94 4.45 5.17 7.32
CA PHE A 94 5.20 5.90 6.30
C PHE A 94 4.74 7.33 6.07
N GLU A 95 3.46 7.67 6.24
CA GLU A 95 3.02 9.08 6.15
C GLU A 95 3.57 9.92 7.30
N LYS A 96 3.65 9.35 8.50
CA LYS A 96 4.25 10.02 9.67
C LYS A 96 5.75 10.26 9.45
N SER A 97 6.48 9.22 9.04
CA SER A 97 7.92 9.30 8.79
C SER A 97 8.26 10.29 7.66
N ASN A 98 7.49 10.29 6.58
CA ASN A 98 7.72 11.20 5.45
C ASN A 98 7.35 12.67 5.79
N THR A 99 6.34 12.88 6.63
CA THR A 99 6.00 14.22 7.14
C THR A 99 7.11 14.75 8.03
N THR A 100 7.62 13.93 8.96
CA THR A 100 8.76 14.28 9.82
C THR A 100 10.01 14.61 8.99
N ASN A 101 10.35 13.78 8.02
CA ASN A 101 11.53 14.00 7.16
C ASN A 101 11.38 15.27 6.30
N ARG A 102 10.19 15.59 5.80
CA ARG A 102 9.93 16.84 5.07
C ARG A 102 10.02 18.08 5.95
N ILE A 103 9.59 17.99 7.21
CA ILE A 103 9.67 19.10 8.16
C ILE A 103 11.14 19.35 8.56
N VAL A 104 11.87 18.28 8.91
CA VAL A 104 13.28 18.36 9.29
C VAL A 104 14.13 18.87 8.12
N GLY A 105 13.95 18.31 6.91
CA GLY A 105 14.69 18.77 5.73
C GLY A 105 14.41 20.24 5.37
N ARG A 106 13.18 20.72 5.57
CA ARG A 106 12.86 22.16 5.40
C ARG A 106 13.46 23.04 6.51
N ALA A 107 13.51 22.55 7.74
CA ALA A 107 14.13 23.27 8.85
C ALA A 107 15.64 23.42 8.65
N GLU A 108 16.32 22.39 8.14
CA GLU A 108 17.75 22.43 7.82
C GLU A 108 18.08 23.35 6.64
N LEU A 109 17.27 23.31 5.58
CA LEU A 109 17.41 24.23 4.44
C LEU A 109 17.24 25.71 4.84
N ASN A 110 16.45 26.00 5.88
CA ASN A 110 16.29 27.35 6.40
C ASN A 110 17.38 27.75 7.39
N ARG A 111 18.00 26.81 8.09
CA ARG A 111 19.15 27.06 9.00
C ARG A 111 20.47 27.27 8.27
N GLY A 112 20.66 26.69 7.09
CA GLY A 112 21.85 26.91 6.25
C GLY A 112 21.85 28.22 5.45
N LYS A 113 20.86 29.11 5.65
CA LYS A 113 20.71 30.40 4.94
C LYS A 113 20.90 31.63 5.84
N VAL A 114 21.49 31.46 7.02
CA VAL A 114 21.79 32.56 7.96
C VAL A 114 23.29 32.74 8.09
#